data_AF-K0PTT1-F1
#
_entry.id   AF-K0PTT1-F1
#
_cell.length_a   1.000
_cell.length_b   1.000
_cell.length_c   1.000
_cell.angle_alpha   90.00
_cell.angle_beta   90.00
_cell.angle_gamma   90.00
#
_symmetry.space_group_name_H-M   'P 1'
#
loop_
_entity.id
_entity.type
_entity.pdbx_description
1 polymer ?
#
loop_
_entity_poly.entity_id
_entity_poly.type
_entity_poly.pdbx_seq_one_letter_code
_entity_poly.pdbx_strand_id
1 'polypeptide(L)'
;MKIPEGYREWQLITVAHEAGKNNDIRAVLGNDIAIKAFRDGTRPFPDGAIIARLAYVYQSSPENDKVFPAPQSFVAGDPTNVQFSAKDSKKYADTGGWGYGQFENGVANPSEPLIKSCFACHVKLDASKDFVFSHYSP
;
A
#
# COMPACT_ATOMS: atom_id res chain seq x y z
N MET A 1 12.54 4.72 -8.08
CA MET A 1 11.12 5.13 -8.22
C MET A 1 10.97 6.54 -7.65
N LYS A 2 10.01 7.35 -8.09
CA LYS A 2 9.69 8.65 -7.50
C LYS A 2 8.26 8.61 -6.93
N ILE A 3 7.95 9.47 -5.98
CA ILE A 3 6.58 9.64 -5.48
C ILE A 3 5.71 10.15 -6.64
N PRO A 4 4.65 9.43 -7.05
CA PRO A 4 3.72 9.91 -8.07
C PRO A 4 2.99 11.17 -7.60
N GLU A 5 2.88 12.16 -8.48
CA GLU A 5 2.14 13.38 -8.19
C GLU A 5 0.65 13.09 -7.97
N GLY A 6 0.02 13.78 -7.01
CA GLY A 6 -1.41 13.66 -6.75
C GLY A 6 -1.87 12.32 -6.16
N TYR A 7 -0.96 11.41 -5.75
CA TYR A 7 -1.35 10.07 -5.27
C TYR A 7 -2.30 10.05 -4.07
N ARG A 8 -2.37 11.16 -3.31
CA ARG A 8 -3.29 11.29 -2.16
C ARG A 8 -4.74 11.51 -2.60
N GLU A 9 -4.98 11.91 -3.84
CA GLU A 9 -6.31 12.07 -4.45
C GLU A 9 -6.78 10.79 -5.15
N TRP A 10 -5.94 9.76 -5.20
CA TRP A 10 -6.30 8.48 -5.82
C TRP A 10 -7.37 7.75 -5.02
N GLN A 11 -8.14 6.91 -5.70
CA GLN A 11 -9.28 6.24 -5.07
C GLN A 11 -8.80 5.17 -4.08
N LEU A 12 -9.53 5.06 -2.97
CA LEU A 12 -9.32 4.02 -1.96
C LEU A 12 -9.58 2.64 -2.58
N ILE A 13 -8.61 1.74 -2.45
CA ILE A 13 -8.74 0.32 -2.73
C ILE A 13 -9.28 -0.39 -1.49
N THR A 14 -8.63 -0.22 -0.34
CA THR A 14 -8.98 -0.88 0.93
C THR A 14 -8.25 -0.24 2.10
N VAL A 15 -8.61 -0.65 3.32
CA VAL A 15 -7.93 -0.32 4.58
C VAL A 15 -7.46 -1.61 5.24
N ALA A 16 -6.27 -1.59 5.82
CA ALA A 16 -5.72 -2.72 6.55
C ALA A 16 -5.17 -2.28 7.91
N HIS A 17 -5.34 -3.14 8.92
CA HIS A 17 -4.67 -3.02 10.21
C HIS A 17 -3.62 -4.15 10.29
N GLU A 18 -2.35 -3.80 10.50
CA GLU A 18 -1.34 -4.79 10.90
C GLU A 18 -1.17 -4.80 12.40
N ALA A 19 -1.56 -5.90 13.02
CA ALA A 19 -1.32 -6.14 14.44
C ALA A 19 0.13 -6.58 14.73
N GLY A 20 0.49 -6.63 16.01
CA GLY A 20 1.77 -7.17 16.45
C GLY A 20 2.88 -6.12 16.48
N LYS A 21 4.04 -6.42 15.88
CA LYS A 21 5.24 -5.56 16.01
C LYS A 21 5.15 -4.24 15.25
N ASN A 22 4.41 -4.20 14.14
CA ASN A 22 4.23 -2.98 13.35
C ASN A 22 3.12 -2.10 13.94
N ASN A 23 2.03 -2.73 14.39
CA ASN A 23 0.86 -2.09 15.01
C ASN A 23 0.45 -0.80 14.29
N ASP A 24 0.18 -0.90 12.99
CA ASP A 24 -0.09 0.22 12.10
C ASP A 24 -1.44 0.07 11.38
N ILE A 25 -2.00 1.20 10.93
CA ILE A 25 -3.18 1.23 10.07
C ILE A 25 -2.81 1.82 8.72
N ARG A 26 -3.40 1.25 7.66
CA ARG A 26 -2.96 1.46 6.29
C ARG A 26 -4.14 1.78 5.39
N ALA A 27 -4.04 2.89 4.68
CA ALA A 27 -4.90 3.15 3.52
C ALA A 27 -4.17 2.71 2.26
N VAL A 28 -4.83 1.92 1.41
CA VAL A 28 -4.29 1.49 0.12
C VAL A 28 -5.06 2.22 -0.96
N LEU A 29 -4.37 3.00 -1.78
CA LEU A 29 -4.94 3.81 -2.86
C LEU A 29 -4.47 3.28 -4.21
N GLY A 30 -5.28 3.43 -5.24
CA GLY A 30 -4.97 3.01 -6.60
C GLY A 30 -5.21 4.13 -7.60
N ASN A 31 -4.31 4.27 -8.57
CA ASN A 31 -4.61 5.10 -9.74
C ASN A 31 -5.77 4.49 -10.57
N ASP A 32 -6.29 5.24 -11.52
CA ASP A 32 -7.46 4.83 -12.33
C ASP A 32 -7.28 3.45 -12.99
N ILE A 33 -6.06 3.14 -13.45
CA ILE A 33 -5.72 1.85 -14.04
C ILE A 33 -5.83 0.73 -13.01
N ALA A 34 -5.25 0.90 -11.82
CA ALA A 34 -5.31 -0.09 -10.75
C ALA A 34 -6.76 -0.28 -10.28
N ILE A 35 -7.53 0.79 -10.08
CA ILE A 35 -8.93 0.71 -9.63
C ILE A 35 -9.81 0.01 -10.66
N LYS A 36 -9.66 0.34 -11.94
CA LYS A 36 -10.38 -0.36 -13.01
C LYS A 36 -10.04 -1.86 -13.01
N ALA A 37 -8.75 -2.19 -12.94
CA ALA A 37 -8.31 -3.59 -12.91
C ALA A 37 -8.84 -4.35 -11.68
N PHE A 38 -8.95 -3.68 -10.53
CA PHE A 38 -9.56 -4.23 -9.34
C PHE A 38 -11.06 -4.51 -9.52
N ARG A 39 -11.82 -3.54 -10.03
CA ARG A 39 -13.27 -3.65 -10.24
C ARG A 39 -13.63 -4.72 -11.26
N ASP A 40 -12.85 -4.81 -12.32
CA ASP A 40 -13.09 -5.77 -13.41
C ASP A 40 -12.52 -7.16 -13.12
N GLY A 41 -11.79 -7.34 -12.02
CA GLY A 41 -11.07 -8.58 -11.73
C GLY A 41 -9.92 -8.88 -12.70
N THR A 42 -9.37 -7.86 -13.34
CA THR A 42 -8.29 -8.00 -14.33
C THR A 42 -6.98 -8.40 -13.66
N ARG A 43 -6.43 -9.56 -14.05
CA ARG A 43 -5.10 -10.04 -13.68
C ARG A 43 -4.40 -10.66 -14.90
N PRO A 44 -3.10 -10.43 -15.10
CA PRO A 44 -2.23 -9.50 -14.36
C PRO A 44 -2.70 -8.05 -14.50
N PHE A 45 -2.25 -7.18 -13.58
CA PHE A 45 -2.54 -5.75 -13.69
C PHE A 45 -1.91 -5.18 -14.98
N PRO A 46 -2.58 -4.24 -15.67
CA PRO A 46 -2.01 -3.57 -16.83
C PRO A 46 -0.77 -2.74 -16.46
N ASP A 47 0.16 -2.60 -17.39
CA ASP A 47 1.28 -1.66 -17.26
C ASP A 47 0.74 -0.24 -17.02
N GLY A 48 1.41 0.49 -16.12
CA GLY A 48 0.95 1.79 -15.63
C GLY A 48 0.04 1.72 -14.41
N ALA A 49 -0.40 0.54 -13.96
CA ALA A 49 -1.07 0.40 -12.67
C ALA A 49 -0.11 0.80 -11.53
N ILE A 50 -0.59 1.65 -10.61
CA ILE A 50 0.17 2.04 -9.42
C ILE A 50 -0.72 1.90 -8.19
N ILE A 51 -0.18 1.23 -7.17
CA ILE A 51 -0.79 1.05 -5.86
C ILE A 51 0.07 1.80 -4.85
N ALA A 52 -0.55 2.71 -4.09
CA ALA A 52 0.06 3.42 -2.98
C ALA A 52 -0.44 2.83 -1.66
N ARG A 53 0.46 2.57 -0.71
CA ARG A 53 0.13 2.12 0.64
C ARG A 53 0.62 3.17 1.63
N LEU A 54 -0.30 3.87 2.27
CA LEU A 54 -0.02 4.92 3.24
C LEU A 54 -0.14 4.29 4.62
N ALA A 55 0.95 4.32 5.39
CA ALA A 55 1.02 3.73 6.73
C ALA A 55 0.99 4.81 7.80
N TYR A 56 0.23 4.55 8.87
CA TYR A 56 0.05 5.45 10.00
C TYR A 56 0.13 4.67 11.31
N VAL A 57 0.54 5.35 12.37
CA VAL A 57 0.43 4.80 13.73
C VAL A 57 -1.03 4.42 13.99
N TYR A 58 -1.27 3.19 14.44
CA TYR A 58 -2.59 2.78 14.91
C TYR A 58 -2.73 3.19 16.38
N GLN A 59 -3.66 4.10 16.66
CA GLN A 59 -3.88 4.62 18.01
C GLN A 59 -5.37 4.79 18.29
N SER A 60 -5.75 4.86 19.57
CA SER A 60 -7.10 5.25 19.95
C SER A 60 -7.37 6.69 19.53
N SER A 61 -8.64 7.01 19.24
CA SER A 61 -9.07 8.36 18.91
C SER A 61 -9.07 9.24 20.16
N PRO A 62 -8.22 10.27 20.25
CA PRO A 62 -8.18 11.12 21.45
C PRO A 62 -9.50 11.85 21.70
N GLU A 63 -10.27 12.14 20.64
CA GLU A 63 -11.57 12.78 20.77
C GLU A 63 -12.63 11.80 21.29
N ASN A 64 -12.60 10.54 20.83
CA ASN A 64 -13.57 9.54 21.28
C ASN A 64 -13.26 9.10 22.72
N ASP A 65 -11.99 9.01 23.09
CA ASP A 65 -11.55 8.63 24.43
C ASP A 65 -11.99 9.64 25.51
N LYS A 66 -12.29 10.89 25.15
CA LYS A 66 -12.88 11.88 26.07
C LYS A 66 -14.37 11.64 26.34
N VAL A 67 -15.06 10.93 25.46
CA VAL A 67 -16.52 10.77 25.46
C VAL A 67 -16.93 9.39 25.98
N PHE A 68 -16.18 8.36 25.62
CA PHE A 68 -16.54 6.97 25.91
C PHE A 68 -15.83 6.43 27.15
N PRO A 69 -16.45 5.49 27.90
CA PRO A 69 -15.88 4.97 29.15
C PRO A 69 -14.63 4.10 28.95
N ALA A 70 -14.32 3.72 27.71
CA ALA A 70 -13.12 2.97 27.35
C ALA A 70 -12.76 3.22 25.86
N PRO A 71 -11.49 3.04 25.46
CA PRO A 71 -11.08 3.12 24.06
C PRO A 71 -11.84 2.09 23.20
N GLN A 72 -12.63 2.61 22.26
CA GLN A 72 -13.43 1.78 21.35
C GLN A 72 -13.32 2.18 19.89
N SER A 73 -12.66 3.31 19.59
CA SER A 73 -12.44 3.76 18.23
C SER A 73 -10.96 4.03 18.03
N PHE A 74 -10.42 3.52 16.93
CA PHE A 74 -9.02 3.64 16.59
C PHE A 74 -8.87 4.28 15.22
N VAL A 75 -7.84 5.10 15.07
CA VAL A 75 -7.66 6.01 13.94
C VAL A 75 -6.21 6.01 13.48
N ALA A 76 -6.00 6.59 12.29
CA ALA A 76 -4.68 6.92 11.80
C ALA A 76 -4.10 8.09 12.60
N GLY A 77 -3.00 7.84 13.31
CA GLY A 77 -2.15 8.86 13.91
C GLY A 77 -1.12 9.39 12.91
N ASP A 78 0.10 9.64 13.42
CA ASP A 78 1.18 10.15 12.59
C ASP A 78 1.56 9.20 11.44
N PRO A 79 1.88 9.74 10.25
CA PRO A 79 2.34 8.91 9.12
C PRO A 79 3.72 8.32 9.41
N THR A 80 3.92 7.05 9.04
CA THR A 80 5.20 6.35 9.27
C THR A 80 5.99 6.18 7.97
N ASN A 81 5.35 5.63 6.94
CA ASN A 81 5.92 5.49 5.60
C ASN A 81 4.83 5.48 4.54
N VAL A 82 5.24 5.74 3.30
CA VAL A 82 4.43 5.49 2.11
C VAL A 82 5.19 4.53 1.21
N GLN A 83 4.50 3.48 0.77
CA GLN A 83 5.05 2.52 -0.18
C GLN A 83 4.29 2.60 -1.50
N PHE A 84 4.99 2.29 -2.59
CA PHE A 84 4.42 2.23 -3.92
C PHE A 84 4.82 0.93 -4.61
N SER A 85 3.85 0.34 -5.31
CA SER A 85 4.05 -0.72 -6.28
C SER A 85 3.60 -0.23 -7.66
N ALA A 86 4.48 -0.23 -8.65
CA ALA A 86 4.18 0.24 -10.01
C ALA A 86 4.40 -0.88 -11.03
N LYS A 87 3.41 -1.13 -11.87
CA LYS A 87 3.47 -2.14 -12.93
C LYS A 87 4.15 -1.55 -14.17
N ASP A 88 5.24 -2.18 -14.60
CA ASP A 88 5.90 -1.96 -15.88
C ASP A 88 6.63 -3.25 -16.24
N SER A 89 5.98 -4.07 -17.06
CA SER A 89 6.41 -5.42 -17.43
C SER A 89 7.79 -5.45 -18.08
N LYS A 90 8.18 -4.39 -18.79
CA LYS A 90 9.47 -4.28 -19.46
C LYS A 90 10.56 -3.84 -18.49
N LYS A 91 10.28 -2.80 -17.69
CA LYS A 91 11.26 -2.23 -16.77
C LYS A 91 11.54 -3.12 -15.57
N TYR A 92 10.55 -3.87 -15.12
CA TYR A 92 10.59 -4.69 -13.92
C TYR A 92 10.44 -6.19 -14.23
N ALA A 93 11.04 -6.65 -15.33
CA ALA A 93 10.95 -8.03 -15.80
C ALA A 93 11.39 -9.05 -14.73
N ASP A 94 12.45 -8.74 -13.98
CA ASP A 94 13.01 -9.62 -12.93
C ASP A 94 12.14 -9.70 -11.67
N THR A 95 11.14 -8.84 -11.54
CA THR A 95 10.26 -8.74 -10.37
C THR A 95 8.78 -8.92 -10.73
N GLY A 96 8.49 -9.75 -11.73
CA GLY A 96 7.12 -10.06 -12.15
C GLY A 96 6.38 -8.85 -12.73
N GLY A 97 7.13 -7.87 -13.27
CA GLY A 97 6.61 -6.61 -13.79
C GLY A 97 6.34 -5.55 -12.73
N TRP A 98 6.71 -5.76 -11.46
CA TRP A 98 6.45 -4.81 -10.37
C TRP A 98 7.71 -4.14 -9.83
N GLY A 99 7.73 -2.81 -9.88
CA GLY A 99 8.70 -1.99 -9.15
C GLY A 99 8.18 -1.64 -7.77
N TYR A 100 9.05 -1.65 -6.77
CA TYR A 100 8.72 -1.30 -5.38
C TYR A 100 9.52 -0.08 -4.92
N GLY A 101 8.90 0.76 -4.09
CA GLY A 101 9.56 1.89 -3.44
C GLY A 101 8.95 2.17 -2.09
N GLN A 102 9.79 2.53 -1.11
CA GLN A 102 9.38 2.98 0.21
C GLN A 102 9.94 4.37 0.47
N PHE A 103 9.13 5.20 1.12
CA PHE A 103 9.44 6.59 1.41
C PHE A 103 9.09 6.92 2.86
N GLU A 104 10.03 7.56 3.55
CA GLU A 104 9.86 8.10 4.90
C GLU A 104 9.99 9.62 4.83
N ASN A 105 9.01 10.35 5.35
CA ASN A 105 8.99 11.83 5.31
C ASN A 105 9.23 12.42 3.92
N GLY A 106 8.72 11.75 2.88
CA GLY A 106 8.87 12.17 1.48
C GLY A 106 10.23 11.83 0.85
N VAL A 107 11.15 11.22 1.60
CA VAL A 107 12.48 10.83 1.13
C VAL A 107 12.48 9.34 0.80
N ALA A 108 13.06 8.98 -0.35
CA ALA A 108 13.16 7.57 -0.75
C ALA A 108 14.13 6.82 0.15
N ASN A 109 13.74 5.63 0.61
CA ASN A 109 14.65 4.73 1.30
C ASN A 109 15.64 4.09 0.29
N PRO A 110 16.96 4.34 0.40
CA PRO A 110 17.93 3.82 -0.57
C PRO A 110 18.35 2.37 -0.29
N SER A 111 17.81 1.72 0.75
CA SER A 111 18.23 0.39 1.17
C SER A 111 17.89 -0.68 0.13
N GLU A 112 18.89 -1.17 -0.60
CA GLU A 112 18.71 -2.28 -1.54
C GLU A 112 18.15 -3.56 -0.88
N PRO A 113 18.63 -3.99 0.31
CA PRO A 113 18.06 -5.16 0.97
C PRO A 113 16.57 -5.02 1.26
N LEU A 114 16.14 -3.81 1.67
CA LEU A 114 14.72 -3.52 1.89
C LEU A 114 13.93 -3.69 0.59
N ILE A 115 14.36 -3.05 -0.49
CA ILE A 115 13.69 -3.09 -1.80
C ILE A 115 13.62 -4.54 -2.33
N LYS A 116 14.71 -5.30 -2.21
CA LYS A 116 14.76 -6.72 -2.61
C LYS A 116 13.81 -7.58 -1.77
N SER A 117 13.63 -7.25 -0.49
CA SER A 117 12.72 -7.99 0.40
C SER A 117 11.25 -7.81 0.04
N CYS A 118 10.85 -6.68 -0.57
CA CYS A 118 9.49 -6.46 -1.05
C CYS A 118 9.07 -7.54 -2.04
N PHE A 119 9.81 -7.72 -3.13
CA PHE A 119 9.47 -8.74 -4.13
C PHE A 119 9.55 -10.15 -3.55
N ALA A 120 10.60 -10.46 -2.76
CA ALA A 120 10.75 -11.76 -2.12
C ALA A 120 9.58 -12.14 -1.19
N CYS A 121 8.91 -11.15 -0.59
CA CYS A 121 7.69 -11.38 0.17
C CYS A 121 6.47 -11.55 -0.76
N HIS A 122 6.32 -10.69 -1.76
CA HIS A 122 5.18 -10.67 -2.66
C HIS A 122 5.07 -11.92 -3.56
N VAL A 123 6.19 -12.55 -3.94
CA VAL A 123 6.20 -13.82 -4.70
C VAL A 123 5.67 -15.02 -3.91
N LYS A 124 5.47 -14.89 -2.60
CA LYS A 124 4.84 -15.96 -1.79
C LYS A 124 3.34 -16.06 -2.02
N LEU A 125 2.72 -15.04 -2.63
CA LEU A 125 1.34 -15.12 -3.06
C LEU A 125 1.17 -16.10 -4.22
N ASP A 126 -0.04 -16.64 -4.34
CA ASP A 126 -0.46 -17.31 -5.56
C ASP A 126 -0.28 -16.36 -6.76
N ALA A 127 0.38 -16.84 -7.82
CA ALA A 127 0.70 -16.04 -9.00
C ALA A 127 -0.55 -15.46 -9.69
N SER A 128 -1.73 -16.09 -9.55
CA SER A 128 -3.00 -15.58 -10.05
C SER A 128 -3.41 -14.23 -9.44
N LYS A 129 -2.83 -13.86 -8.29
CA LYS A 129 -3.04 -12.56 -7.64
C LYS A 129 -2.16 -11.46 -8.21
N ASP A 130 -1.25 -11.79 -9.13
CA ASP A 130 -0.26 -10.89 -9.71
C ASP A 130 0.56 -10.14 -8.65
N PHE A 131 0.97 -10.86 -7.61
CA PHE A 131 1.83 -10.35 -6.54
C PHE A 131 1.22 -9.18 -5.72
N VAL A 132 -0.12 -9.05 -5.68
CA VAL A 132 -0.81 -7.99 -4.91
C VAL A 132 -1.65 -8.61 -3.80
N PHE A 133 -1.37 -8.24 -2.54
CA PHE A 133 -2.09 -8.73 -1.35
C PHE A 133 -3.48 -8.11 -1.18
N SER A 134 -3.68 -6.89 -1.69
CA SER A 134 -4.92 -6.14 -1.51
C SER A 134 -6.06 -6.72 -2.35
N HIS A 135 -7.28 -6.61 -1.82
CA HIS A 135 -8.52 -6.75 -2.57
C HIS A 135 -9.26 -5.41 -2.54
N TYR A 136 -10.14 -5.18 -3.51
CA TYR A 136 -10.97 -3.98 -3.53
C TYR A 136 -12.11 -4.11 -2.53
N SER A 137 -12.25 -3.14 -1.64
CA SER A 137 -13.35 -3.00 -0.69
C SER A 137 -14.31 -1.93 -1.23
N PRO A 138 -15.46 -2.32 -1.81
CA PRO A 138 -16.42 -1.40 -2.43
C PRO A 138 -17.11 -0.48 -1.42
#